data_AF-A0A1G2G3T7-F1
#
_entry.id   AF-A0A1G2G3T7-F1
#
_cell.length_a   1.000
_cell.length_b   1.000
_cell.length_c   1.000
_cell.angle_alpha   90.00
_cell.angle_beta   90.00
_cell.angle_gamma   90.00
#
_symmetry.space_group_name_H-M   'P 1'
#
loop_
_entity.id
_entity.type
_entity.pdbx_description
1 polymer ?
#
loop_
_entity_poly.entity_id
_entity_poly.type
_entity_poly.pdbx_seq_one_letter_code
_entity_poly.pdbx_strand_id
1 'polypeptide(L)'
;MRISLSTKTIILLDALLMLGWSVLIWYAWPVVFAARQGAEDAFLDARRIVGACRGNGWDACYKKELEQVTTRGGMQYGELVLTNLQDIDPAARDCHVLAHAISRAAVRKDPADWKNLLNEADAASCGSGYLHGVLEAHVWDDPEFKLTPAFVDEACRSRKDFYDQRMCFHFMGHLFLVDEEGKVPPALVSCQEIPEDQFRFECYDGLFMEHNQKLALADHGMEPLPNITPQYLEQLRAHCLSYDGQKSLACWQEMAEMYAKLYEYDPIKVFENCYTAPTDQERKICYFKGIVVTSIYALSDTPDRLLSICKPYDADEGTYKMCTEYIIATFMHYSSKYTPRAVTLCTHVTDARRQSCFHELGKQLQSIVPQRAEREGLCVEVSDNYRPLCVGT
;
A
#
# COMPACT_ATOMS: atom_id res chain seq x y z
N MET A 1 -32.99 10.43 49.51
CA MET A 1 -34.29 9.86 49.12
C MET A 1 -34.02 8.54 48.40
N ARG A 2 -34.16 7.39 49.08
CA ARG A 2 -33.95 6.06 48.47
C ARG A 2 -35.27 5.63 47.83
N ILE A 3 -35.29 5.52 46.50
CA ILE A 3 -36.45 5.00 45.78
C ILE A 3 -36.43 3.48 45.94
N SER A 4 -37.33 2.94 46.76
CA SER A 4 -37.55 1.50 46.91
C SER A 4 -38.43 1.03 45.75
N LEU A 5 -37.82 0.38 44.75
CA LEU A 5 -38.56 -0.28 43.67
C LEU A 5 -39.18 -1.58 44.20
N SER A 6 -40.45 -1.83 43.86
CA SER A 6 -41.11 -3.08 44.26
C SER A 6 -40.48 -4.28 43.55
N THR A 7 -40.46 -5.44 44.20
CA THR A 7 -39.96 -6.70 43.61
C THR A 7 -40.60 -7.00 42.25
N LYS A 8 -41.88 -6.64 42.05
CA LYS A 8 -42.58 -6.82 40.77
C LYS A 8 -42.02 -5.91 39.67
N THR A 9 -41.62 -4.69 40.02
CA THR A 9 -41.04 -3.72 39.08
C THR A 9 -39.64 -4.17 38.64
N ILE A 10 -38.87 -4.73 39.56
CA ILE A 10 -37.54 -5.31 39.26
C ILE A 10 -37.69 -6.50 38.31
N ILE A 11 -38.59 -7.44 38.61
CA ILE A 11 -38.85 -8.61 37.74
C ILE A 11 -39.31 -8.20 36.34
N LEU A 12 -40.15 -7.16 36.22
CA LEU A 12 -40.63 -6.66 34.93
C LEU A 12 -39.49 -6.01 34.11
N LEU A 13 -38.62 -5.24 34.77
CA LEU A 13 -37.44 -4.63 34.14
C LEU A 13 -36.45 -5.70 33.68
N ASP A 14 -36.19 -6.72 34.51
CA ASP A 14 -35.33 -7.85 34.14
C ASP A 14 -35.89 -8.64 32.97
N ALA A 15 -37.22 -8.87 32.93
CA ALA A 15 -37.89 -9.53 31.81
C ALA A 15 -37.82 -8.71 30.51
N LEU A 16 -37.99 -7.39 30.60
CA LEU A 16 -37.86 -6.47 29.45
C LEU A 16 -36.41 -6.39 28.95
N LEU A 17 -35.42 -6.41 29.85
CA LEU A 17 -34.01 -6.48 29.48
C LEU A 17 -33.68 -7.82 28.80
N MET A 18 -34.12 -8.95 29.36
CA MET A 18 -33.94 -10.29 28.76
C MET A 18 -34.59 -10.38 27.36
N LEU A 19 -35.79 -9.81 27.18
CA LEU A 19 -36.46 -9.71 25.88
C LEU A 19 -35.68 -8.81 24.92
N GLY A 20 -35.16 -7.66 25.39
CA GLY A 20 -34.31 -6.79 24.59
C GLY A 20 -33.02 -7.47 24.12
N TRP A 21 -32.34 -8.19 25.00
CA TRP A 21 -31.12 -8.95 24.67
C TRP A 21 -31.40 -10.11 23.72
N SER A 22 -32.48 -10.86 23.93
CA SER A 22 -32.84 -11.97 23.02
C SER A 22 -33.24 -11.47 21.62
N VAL A 23 -33.93 -10.33 21.52
CA VAL A 23 -34.20 -9.65 20.24
C VAL A 23 -32.89 -9.19 19.58
N LEU A 24 -32.01 -8.51 20.31
CA LEU A 24 -30.71 -8.08 19.78
C LEU A 24 -29.85 -9.25 19.32
N ILE A 25 -29.78 -10.34 20.10
CA ILE A 25 -29.07 -11.56 19.71
C ILE A 25 -29.70 -12.17 18.46
N TRP A 26 -31.03 -12.26 18.38
CA TRP A 26 -31.70 -12.86 17.23
C TRP A 26 -31.46 -12.09 15.93
N TYR A 27 -31.34 -10.76 15.98
CA TYR A 27 -31.01 -9.93 14.82
C TYR A 27 -29.50 -9.83 14.53
N ALA A 28 -28.65 -9.83 15.55
CA ALA A 28 -27.20 -9.72 15.37
C ALA A 28 -26.53 -11.06 15.04
N TRP A 29 -27.07 -12.18 15.52
CA TRP A 29 -26.48 -13.51 15.34
C TRP A 29 -26.33 -13.93 13.88
N PRO A 30 -27.31 -13.73 12.98
CA PRO A 30 -27.15 -14.05 11.57
C PRO A 30 -26.03 -13.25 10.91
N VAL A 31 -25.88 -11.96 11.25
CA VAL A 31 -24.83 -11.09 10.72
C VAL A 31 -23.46 -11.53 11.22
N VAL A 32 -23.32 -11.79 12.52
CA VAL A 32 -22.07 -12.27 13.13
C VAL A 32 -21.69 -13.65 12.58
N PHE A 33 -22.67 -14.53 12.40
CA PHE A 33 -22.45 -15.86 11.83
C PHE A 33 -22.00 -15.78 10.37
N ALA A 34 -22.68 -14.98 9.55
CA ALA A 34 -22.30 -14.75 8.15
C ALA A 34 -20.90 -14.13 8.03
N ALA A 35 -20.57 -13.15 8.88
CA ALA A 35 -19.24 -12.55 8.92
C ALA A 35 -18.16 -13.57 9.31
N ARG A 36 -18.43 -14.45 10.29
CA ARG A 36 -17.52 -15.54 10.68
C ARG A 36 -17.33 -16.55 9.56
N GLN A 37 -18.42 -16.96 8.88
CA GLN A 37 -18.34 -17.85 7.74
C GLN A 37 -17.53 -17.23 6.60
N GLY A 38 -17.79 -15.96 6.25
CA GLY A 38 -17.02 -15.25 5.23
C GLY A 38 -15.52 -15.18 5.55
N ALA A 39 -15.16 -14.98 6.82
CA ALA A 39 -13.76 -14.99 7.25
C ALA A 39 -13.11 -16.38 7.16
N GLU A 40 -13.83 -17.44 7.55
CA GLU A 40 -13.37 -18.82 7.41
C GLU A 40 -13.19 -19.21 5.94
N ASP A 41 -14.17 -18.87 5.09
CA ASP A 41 -14.12 -19.12 3.65
C ASP A 41 -12.95 -18.38 2.99
N ALA A 42 -12.72 -17.10 3.35
CA ALA A 42 -11.60 -16.33 2.82
C ALA A 42 -10.25 -16.95 3.20
N PHE A 43 -10.12 -17.47 4.43
CA PHE A 43 -8.91 -18.18 4.86
C PHE A 43 -8.73 -19.51 4.11
N LEU A 44 -9.82 -20.25 3.85
CA LEU A 44 -9.78 -21.47 3.06
C LEU A 44 -9.38 -21.19 1.60
N ASP A 45 -9.93 -20.14 0.99
CA ASP A 45 -9.54 -19.70 -0.35
C ASP A 45 -8.07 -19.27 -0.38
N ALA A 46 -7.57 -18.52 0.60
CA ALA A 46 -6.15 -18.17 0.69
C ALA A 46 -5.24 -19.41 0.74
N ARG A 47 -5.57 -20.42 1.56
CA ARG A 47 -4.82 -21.69 1.60
C ARG A 47 -4.87 -22.45 0.27
N ARG A 48 -6.04 -22.47 -0.38
CA ARG A 48 -6.22 -23.09 -1.69
C ARG A 48 -5.34 -22.42 -2.74
N ILE A 49 -5.27 -21.07 -2.73
CA ILE A 49 -4.45 -20.28 -3.65
C ILE A 49 -2.96 -20.60 -3.48
N VAL A 50 -2.44 -20.61 -2.26
CA VAL A 50 -1.04 -21.02 -1.99
C VAL A 50 -0.76 -22.42 -2.53
N GLY A 51 -1.68 -23.36 -2.28
CA GLY A 51 -1.56 -24.73 -2.79
C GLY A 51 -1.53 -24.80 -4.32
N ALA A 52 -2.35 -23.99 -5.01
CA ALA A 52 -2.45 -23.97 -6.47
C ALA A 52 -1.26 -23.29 -7.15
N CYS A 53 -0.68 -22.27 -6.53
CA CYS A 53 0.36 -21.43 -7.13
C CYS A 53 1.79 -21.84 -6.79
N ARG A 54 1.98 -22.88 -5.96
CA ARG A 54 3.30 -23.37 -5.57
C ARG A 54 4.11 -23.79 -6.80
N GLY A 55 5.23 -23.09 -7.06
CA GLY A 55 6.16 -23.39 -8.15
C GLY A 55 5.80 -22.84 -9.53
N ASN A 56 4.67 -22.11 -9.65
CA ASN A 56 4.20 -21.53 -10.91
C ASN A 56 4.22 -20.00 -10.80
N GLY A 57 5.32 -19.35 -11.20
CA GLY A 57 5.43 -17.88 -11.34
C GLY A 57 4.46 -17.11 -10.45
N TRP A 58 4.75 -17.09 -9.15
CA TRP A 58 3.74 -16.88 -8.08
C TRP A 58 2.87 -15.64 -8.28
N ASP A 59 3.45 -14.52 -8.75
CA ASP A 59 2.73 -13.26 -8.98
C ASP A 59 1.58 -13.42 -9.98
N ALA A 60 1.87 -13.94 -11.18
CA ALA A 60 0.85 -14.15 -12.21
C ALA A 60 -0.25 -15.11 -11.76
N CYS A 61 0.12 -16.14 -10.99
CA CYS A 61 -0.85 -17.08 -10.44
C CYS A 61 -1.73 -16.44 -9.36
N TYR A 62 -1.15 -15.71 -8.41
CA TYR A 62 -1.89 -15.02 -7.36
C TYR A 62 -2.84 -13.98 -7.93
N LYS A 63 -2.43 -13.15 -8.89
CA LYS A 63 -3.33 -12.20 -9.57
C LYS A 63 -4.55 -12.89 -10.15
N LYS A 64 -4.33 -13.94 -10.96
CA LYS A 64 -5.42 -14.71 -11.59
C LYS A 64 -6.38 -15.33 -10.58
N GLU A 65 -5.86 -15.87 -9.48
CA GLU A 65 -6.70 -16.50 -8.46
C GLU A 65 -7.45 -15.48 -7.61
N LEU A 66 -6.81 -14.34 -7.30
CA LEU A 66 -7.43 -13.22 -6.60
C LEU A 66 -8.54 -12.56 -7.43
N GLU A 67 -8.35 -12.42 -8.73
CA GLU A 67 -9.40 -11.96 -9.66
C GLU A 67 -10.63 -12.89 -9.63
N GLN A 68 -10.42 -14.21 -9.59
CA GLN A 68 -11.52 -15.19 -9.54
C GLN A 68 -12.31 -15.10 -8.23
N VAL A 69 -11.64 -15.07 -7.07
CA VAL A 69 -12.34 -14.95 -5.78
C VAL A 69 -13.06 -13.60 -5.66
N THR A 70 -12.47 -12.54 -6.20
CA THR A 70 -13.07 -11.20 -6.21
C THR A 70 -14.30 -11.14 -7.11
N THR A 71 -14.26 -11.77 -8.28
CA THR A 71 -15.43 -11.87 -9.16
C THR A 71 -16.60 -12.56 -8.44
N ARG A 72 -16.32 -13.57 -7.62
CA ARG A 72 -17.35 -14.26 -6.81
C ARG A 72 -17.84 -13.40 -5.64
N GLY A 73 -16.91 -12.91 -4.80
CA GLY A 73 -17.21 -12.34 -3.49
C GLY A 73 -17.21 -10.82 -3.39
N GLY A 74 -16.81 -10.09 -4.43
CA GLY A 74 -16.61 -8.64 -4.39
C GLY A 74 -15.23 -8.23 -3.87
N MET A 75 -14.93 -6.92 -3.96
CA MET A 75 -13.61 -6.35 -3.65
C MET A 75 -13.17 -6.65 -2.22
N GLN A 76 -14.03 -6.36 -1.23
CA GLN A 76 -13.76 -6.60 0.20
C GLN A 76 -13.47 -8.07 0.52
N TYR A 77 -14.09 -9.01 -0.20
CA TYR A 77 -13.77 -10.44 -0.03
C TYR A 77 -12.38 -10.76 -0.60
N GLY A 78 -12.03 -10.22 -1.76
CA GLY A 78 -10.69 -10.34 -2.34
C GLY A 78 -9.60 -9.76 -1.43
N GLU A 79 -9.85 -8.59 -0.84
CA GLU A 79 -8.99 -7.95 0.16
C GLU A 79 -8.77 -8.86 1.38
N LEU A 80 -9.84 -9.48 1.90
CA LEU A 80 -9.75 -10.41 3.02
C LEU A 80 -8.98 -11.68 2.65
N VAL A 81 -9.16 -12.22 1.45
CA VAL A 81 -8.38 -13.36 0.95
C VAL A 81 -6.90 -12.99 0.85
N LEU A 82 -6.55 -11.83 0.28
CA LEU A 82 -5.16 -11.36 0.18
C LEU A 82 -4.54 -11.13 1.57
N THR A 83 -5.31 -10.55 2.50
CA THR A 83 -4.88 -10.34 3.89
C THR A 83 -4.57 -11.67 4.61
N ASN A 84 -5.31 -12.73 4.31
CA ASN A 84 -5.01 -14.08 4.82
C ASN A 84 -3.84 -14.73 4.07
N LEU A 85 -3.72 -14.47 2.76
CA LEU A 85 -2.64 -14.97 1.93
C LEU A 85 -1.27 -14.49 2.42
N GLN A 86 -1.17 -13.24 2.85
CA GLN A 86 0.03 -12.62 3.44
C GLN A 86 0.51 -13.28 4.75
N ASP A 87 -0.42 -13.89 5.50
CA ASP A 87 -0.09 -14.65 6.72
C ASP A 87 0.49 -16.03 6.38
N ILE A 88 0.09 -16.60 5.25
CA ILE A 88 0.44 -17.96 4.84
C ILE A 88 1.72 -17.97 3.99
N ASP A 89 1.85 -17.03 3.06
CA ASP A 89 2.98 -16.92 2.14
C ASP A 89 3.56 -15.49 2.12
N PRO A 90 4.81 -15.30 2.60
CA PRO A 90 5.50 -14.02 2.55
C PRO A 90 5.62 -13.40 1.15
N ALA A 91 5.54 -14.19 0.07
CA ALA A 91 5.59 -13.66 -1.29
C ALA A 91 4.43 -12.69 -1.58
N ALA A 92 3.25 -12.89 -0.97
CA ALA A 92 2.09 -12.03 -1.17
C ALA A 92 2.16 -10.70 -0.40
N ARG A 93 3.24 -10.44 0.34
CA ARG A 93 3.38 -9.25 1.17
C ARG A 93 3.69 -7.98 0.40
N ASP A 94 4.40 -8.12 -0.72
CA ASP A 94 4.44 -7.08 -1.73
C ASP A 94 3.15 -7.14 -2.55
N CYS A 95 2.10 -6.56 -1.98
CA CYS A 95 0.74 -6.77 -2.43
C CYS A 95 0.22 -5.69 -3.38
N HIS A 96 1.03 -4.71 -3.76
CA HIS A 96 0.57 -3.57 -4.55
C HIS A 96 -0.09 -4.01 -5.86
N VAL A 97 0.62 -4.81 -6.67
CA VAL A 97 0.11 -5.31 -7.96
C VAL A 97 -1.00 -6.37 -7.77
N LEU A 98 -1.03 -7.08 -6.64
CA LEU A 98 -2.12 -8.00 -6.30
C LEU A 98 -3.42 -7.23 -6.00
N ALA A 99 -3.31 -6.07 -5.35
CA ALA A 99 -4.43 -5.19 -5.07
C ALA A 99 -5.01 -4.53 -6.34
N HIS A 100 -4.17 -4.27 -7.36
CA HIS A 100 -4.66 -3.87 -8.69
C HIS A 100 -5.58 -4.96 -9.27
N ALA A 101 -5.13 -6.21 -9.25
CA ALA A 101 -5.89 -7.33 -9.80
C ALA A 101 -7.26 -7.51 -9.14
N ILE A 102 -7.32 -7.36 -7.81
CA ILE A 102 -8.59 -7.42 -7.04
C ILE A 102 -9.53 -6.30 -7.48
N SER A 103 -9.09 -5.05 -7.40
CA SER A 103 -9.94 -3.89 -7.70
C SER A 103 -10.37 -3.84 -9.17
N ARG A 104 -9.50 -4.19 -10.12
CA ARG A 104 -9.87 -4.38 -11.53
C ARG A 104 -10.98 -5.40 -11.72
N ALA A 105 -10.87 -6.56 -11.07
CA ALA A 105 -11.90 -7.59 -11.16
C ALA A 105 -13.24 -7.13 -10.57
N ALA A 106 -13.22 -6.30 -9.53
CA ALA A 106 -14.42 -5.72 -8.95
C ALA A 106 -15.10 -4.74 -9.94
N VAL A 107 -14.34 -3.84 -10.57
CA VAL A 107 -14.89 -2.90 -11.57
C VAL A 107 -15.42 -3.66 -12.79
N ARG A 108 -14.68 -4.65 -13.31
CA ARG A 108 -15.12 -5.45 -14.46
C ARG A 108 -16.43 -6.20 -14.22
N LYS A 109 -16.72 -6.56 -12.97
CA LYS A 109 -17.96 -7.23 -12.59
C LYS A 109 -19.17 -6.29 -12.70
N ASP A 110 -19.01 -5.03 -12.30
CA ASP A 110 -20.03 -3.99 -12.45
C ASP A 110 -19.38 -2.62 -12.77
N PRO A 111 -19.13 -2.33 -14.07
CA PRO A 111 -18.42 -1.11 -14.46
C PRO A 111 -19.15 0.18 -14.07
N ALA A 112 -20.47 0.12 -13.84
CA ALA A 112 -21.25 1.29 -13.42
C ALA A 112 -20.97 1.69 -11.96
N ASP A 113 -20.42 0.79 -11.14
CA ASP A 113 -20.19 0.97 -9.71
C ASP A 113 -18.78 1.52 -9.38
N TRP A 114 -17.97 1.84 -10.39
CA TRP A 114 -16.57 2.23 -10.20
C TRP A 114 -16.39 3.40 -9.21
N LYS A 115 -17.33 4.34 -9.13
CA LYS A 115 -17.26 5.47 -8.19
C LYS A 115 -17.39 5.03 -6.74
N ASN A 116 -18.29 4.07 -6.48
CA ASN A 116 -18.45 3.52 -5.14
C ASN A 116 -17.22 2.69 -4.78
N LEU A 117 -16.76 1.83 -5.69
CA LEU A 117 -15.51 1.07 -5.51
C LEU A 117 -14.31 1.98 -5.26
N LEU A 118 -14.20 3.10 -5.98
CA LEU A 118 -13.13 4.07 -5.79
C LEU A 118 -13.19 4.71 -4.39
N ASN A 119 -14.39 5.01 -3.89
CA ASN A 119 -14.58 5.57 -2.55
C ASN A 119 -14.34 4.54 -1.43
N GLU A 120 -14.63 3.26 -1.69
CA GLU A 120 -14.38 2.16 -0.76
C GLU A 120 -12.93 1.69 -0.75
N ALA A 121 -12.20 1.88 -1.85
CA ALA A 121 -10.82 1.44 -1.99
C ALA A 121 -9.93 2.01 -0.86
N ASP A 122 -9.30 1.11 -0.11
CA ASP A 122 -8.38 1.49 0.94
C ASP A 122 -7.04 1.92 0.34
N ALA A 123 -6.89 3.23 0.12
CA ALA A 123 -5.63 3.79 -0.37
C ALA A 123 -4.47 3.56 0.62
N ALA A 124 -4.73 3.45 1.92
CA ALA A 124 -3.72 3.26 2.96
C ALA A 124 -3.31 1.78 3.14
N SER A 125 -3.71 0.91 2.22
CA SER A 125 -3.36 -0.51 2.20
C SER A 125 -2.73 -0.90 0.86
N CYS A 126 -1.82 -1.87 0.90
CA CYS A 126 -1.03 -2.32 -0.25
C CYS A 126 -0.41 -1.18 -1.07
N GLY A 127 0.01 -0.09 -0.40
CA GLY A 127 0.57 1.08 -1.06
C GLY A 127 -0.35 1.67 -2.12
N SER A 128 -1.65 1.78 -1.83
CA SER A 128 -2.73 2.28 -2.69
C SER A 128 -3.07 1.46 -3.94
N GLY A 129 -2.66 0.20 -4.01
CA GLY A 129 -2.92 -0.64 -5.17
C GLY A 129 -4.42 -0.83 -5.51
N TYR A 130 -5.30 -0.83 -4.51
CA TYR A 130 -6.76 -0.92 -4.76
C TYR A 130 -7.29 0.32 -5.49
N LEU A 131 -6.83 1.51 -5.09
CA LEU A 131 -7.24 2.75 -5.75
C LEU A 131 -6.79 2.76 -7.21
N HIS A 132 -5.54 2.34 -7.47
CA HIS A 132 -5.00 2.24 -8.82
C HIS A 132 -5.84 1.30 -9.68
N GLY A 133 -6.08 0.06 -9.25
CA GLY A 133 -6.80 -0.91 -10.07
C GLY A 133 -8.27 -0.58 -10.33
N VAL A 134 -8.93 0.20 -9.45
CA VAL A 134 -10.28 0.73 -9.76
C VAL A 134 -10.21 1.69 -10.96
N LEU A 135 -9.31 2.67 -10.91
CA LEU A 135 -9.15 3.65 -11.98
C LEU A 135 -8.63 2.99 -13.26
N GLU A 136 -7.74 2.02 -13.13
CA GLU A 136 -7.19 1.20 -14.19
C GLU A 136 -8.27 0.53 -15.02
N ALA A 137 -9.13 -0.29 -14.39
CA ALA A 137 -10.21 -0.95 -15.09
C ALA A 137 -11.25 0.04 -15.64
N HIS A 138 -11.56 1.11 -14.90
CA HIS A 138 -12.54 2.09 -15.40
C HIS A 138 -12.06 2.81 -16.66
N VAL A 139 -10.81 3.27 -16.67
CA VAL A 139 -10.24 4.03 -17.79
C VAL A 139 -9.95 3.15 -19.00
N TRP A 140 -9.56 1.89 -18.79
CA TRP A 140 -9.12 1.03 -19.90
C TRP A 140 -10.17 0.10 -20.45
N ASP A 141 -11.12 -0.36 -19.63
CA ASP A 141 -12.15 -1.28 -20.11
C ASP A 141 -13.35 -0.54 -20.74
N ASP A 142 -13.42 0.80 -20.62
CA ASP A 142 -14.38 1.64 -21.34
C ASP A 142 -13.74 2.16 -22.66
N PRO A 143 -14.11 1.59 -23.82
CA PRO A 143 -13.52 1.96 -25.11
C PRO A 143 -13.88 3.39 -25.56
N GLU A 144 -14.89 4.00 -24.96
CA GLU A 144 -15.30 5.37 -25.25
C GLU A 144 -14.70 6.38 -24.27
N PHE A 145 -13.97 5.91 -23.25
CA PHE A 145 -13.36 6.75 -22.27
C PHE A 145 -12.34 7.69 -22.92
N LYS A 146 -12.36 8.94 -22.46
CA LYS A 146 -11.38 9.94 -22.81
C LYS A 146 -10.84 10.56 -21.53
N LEU A 147 -9.53 10.54 -21.39
CA LEU A 147 -8.87 11.23 -20.32
C LEU A 147 -9.05 12.74 -20.52
N THR A 148 -9.78 13.38 -19.62
CA THR A 148 -10.07 14.82 -19.69
C THR A 148 -9.69 15.50 -18.38
N PRO A 149 -9.40 16.81 -18.39
CA PRO A 149 -9.17 17.55 -17.14
C PRO A 149 -10.34 17.42 -16.15
N ALA A 150 -11.58 17.39 -16.65
CA ALA A 150 -12.77 17.21 -15.82
C ALA A 150 -12.79 15.85 -15.10
N PHE A 151 -12.34 14.79 -15.77
CA PHE A 151 -12.19 13.48 -15.14
C PHE A 151 -11.12 13.49 -14.06
N VAL A 152 -9.95 14.10 -14.31
CA VAL A 152 -8.87 14.20 -13.31
C VAL A 152 -9.36 14.92 -12.06
N ASP A 153 -10.11 16.01 -12.23
CA ASP A 153 -10.70 16.75 -11.11
C ASP A 153 -11.73 15.90 -10.36
N GLU A 154 -12.63 15.21 -11.08
CA GLU A 154 -13.64 14.35 -10.50
C GLU A 154 -13.02 13.17 -9.73
N ALA A 155 -12.03 12.49 -10.31
CA ALA A 155 -11.40 11.31 -9.75
C ALA A 155 -10.45 11.64 -8.59
N CYS A 156 -9.64 12.69 -8.71
CA CYS A 156 -8.54 12.95 -7.78
C CYS A 156 -8.80 14.08 -6.79
N ARG A 157 -9.42 15.21 -7.18
CA ARG A 157 -9.59 16.34 -6.24
C ARG A 157 -10.69 16.09 -5.22
N SER A 158 -11.69 15.28 -5.57
CA SER A 158 -12.83 14.96 -4.70
C SER A 158 -12.51 13.94 -3.60
N ARG A 159 -11.28 13.41 -3.58
CA ARG A 159 -10.84 12.38 -2.63
C ARG A 159 -10.85 12.86 -1.17
N LYS A 160 -11.06 11.90 -0.27
CA LYS A 160 -11.36 12.13 1.16
C LYS A 160 -10.24 12.82 1.95
N ASP A 161 -8.99 12.57 1.59
CA ASP A 161 -7.83 13.11 2.27
C ASP A 161 -6.66 13.36 1.30
N PHE A 162 -5.63 14.03 1.80
CA PHE A 162 -4.48 14.44 1.01
C PHE A 162 -3.64 13.26 0.50
N TYR A 163 -3.59 12.14 1.22
CA TYR A 163 -2.85 10.96 0.78
C TYR A 163 -3.56 10.30 -0.40
N ASP A 164 -4.88 10.11 -0.32
CA ASP A 164 -5.69 9.63 -1.44
C ASP A 164 -5.54 10.53 -2.68
N GLN A 165 -5.55 11.85 -2.50
CA GLN A 165 -5.34 12.81 -3.60
C GLN A 165 -3.97 12.58 -4.26
N ARG A 166 -2.89 12.49 -3.46
CA ARG A 166 -1.53 12.25 -3.96
C ARG A 166 -1.45 10.94 -4.76
N MET A 167 -1.96 9.84 -4.21
CA MET A 167 -1.91 8.54 -4.89
C MET A 167 -2.78 8.52 -6.15
N CYS A 168 -3.89 9.24 -6.18
CA CYS A 168 -4.67 9.39 -7.41
C CYS A 168 -3.89 10.17 -8.49
N PHE A 169 -3.25 11.30 -8.14
CA PHE A 169 -2.43 12.06 -9.08
C PHE A 169 -1.19 11.28 -9.54
N HIS A 170 -0.62 10.45 -8.67
CA HIS A 170 0.40 9.48 -9.06
C HIS A 170 -0.13 8.55 -10.16
N PHE A 171 -1.29 7.94 -9.96
CA PHE A 171 -1.93 7.10 -10.96
C PHE A 171 -2.23 7.83 -12.29
N MET A 172 -2.60 9.12 -12.26
CA MET A 172 -2.77 9.92 -13.48
C MET A 172 -1.51 9.94 -14.35
N GLY A 173 -0.32 9.91 -13.74
CA GLY A 173 0.95 9.78 -14.45
C GLY A 173 1.05 8.50 -15.30
N HIS A 174 0.61 7.36 -14.74
CA HIS A 174 0.54 6.10 -15.48
C HIS A 174 -0.43 6.24 -16.66
N LEU A 175 -1.63 6.76 -16.41
CA LEU A 175 -2.66 6.93 -17.43
C LEU A 175 -2.21 7.82 -18.59
N PHE A 176 -1.60 8.97 -18.30
CA PHE A 176 -1.09 9.86 -19.35
C PHE A 176 -0.02 9.18 -20.21
N LEU A 177 0.83 8.33 -19.61
CA LEU A 177 1.83 7.61 -20.39
C LEU A 177 1.19 6.57 -21.32
N VAL A 178 0.18 5.85 -20.83
CA VAL A 178 -0.57 4.87 -21.63
C VAL A 178 -1.38 5.54 -22.73
N ASP A 179 -2.09 6.64 -22.42
CA ASP A 179 -2.85 7.44 -23.39
C ASP A 179 -1.97 7.98 -24.53
N GLU A 180 -0.73 8.34 -24.20
CA GLU A 180 0.29 8.79 -25.16
C GLU A 180 1.10 7.65 -25.79
N GLU A 181 0.63 6.40 -25.68
CA GLU A 181 1.25 5.20 -26.26
C GLU A 181 2.72 5.00 -25.85
N GLY A 182 3.05 5.23 -24.57
CA GLY A 182 4.39 5.09 -24.02
C GLY A 182 5.33 6.28 -24.26
N LYS A 183 4.86 7.35 -24.93
CA LYS A 183 5.67 8.52 -25.26
C LYS A 183 5.79 9.46 -24.04
N VAL A 184 6.94 9.44 -23.39
CA VAL A 184 7.20 10.27 -22.19
C VAL A 184 7.05 11.78 -22.42
N PRO A 185 7.63 12.41 -23.47
CA PRO A 185 7.55 13.86 -23.62
C PRO A 185 6.13 14.44 -23.68
N PRO A 186 5.19 13.92 -24.49
CA PRO A 186 3.80 14.42 -24.48
C PRO A 186 3.07 14.09 -23.16
N ALA A 187 3.28 12.92 -22.57
CA ALA A 187 2.67 12.58 -21.28
C ALA A 187 3.12 13.54 -20.15
N LEU A 188 4.37 13.99 -20.17
CA LEU A 188 4.87 15.02 -19.25
C LEU A 188 4.18 16.38 -19.45
N VAL A 189 3.73 16.71 -20.66
CA VAL A 189 2.95 17.94 -20.91
C VAL A 189 1.59 17.83 -20.22
N SER A 190 0.93 16.67 -20.28
CA SER A 190 -0.34 16.44 -19.58
C SER A 190 -0.20 16.60 -18.07
N CYS A 191 0.88 16.09 -17.46
CA CYS A 191 1.16 16.34 -16.03
C CYS A 191 1.39 17.84 -15.73
N GLN A 192 1.99 18.61 -16.64
CA GLN A 192 2.27 20.04 -16.42
C GLN A 192 1.00 20.88 -16.21
N GLU A 193 -0.13 20.45 -16.77
CA GLU A 193 -1.42 21.14 -16.63
C GLU A 193 -1.99 21.05 -15.20
N ILE A 194 -1.45 20.19 -14.33
CA ILE A 194 -1.82 20.14 -12.91
C ILE A 194 -1.22 21.38 -12.22
N PRO A 195 -2.03 22.30 -11.65
CA PRO A 195 -1.54 23.56 -11.13
C PRO A 195 -0.80 23.44 -9.79
N GLU A 196 -1.16 22.47 -8.96
CA GLU A 196 -0.51 22.25 -7.66
C GLU A 196 0.83 21.51 -7.81
N ASP A 197 1.91 22.16 -7.39
CA ASP A 197 3.28 21.63 -7.49
C ASP A 197 3.45 20.25 -6.85
N GLN A 198 2.79 19.98 -5.72
CA GLN A 198 2.88 18.67 -5.08
C GLN A 198 2.18 17.57 -5.89
N PHE A 199 1.01 17.84 -6.48
CA PHE A 199 0.28 16.84 -7.27
C PHE A 199 0.90 16.67 -8.66
N ARG A 200 1.47 17.74 -9.21
CA ARG A 200 2.28 17.67 -10.42
C ARG A 200 3.50 16.76 -10.24
N PHE A 201 4.17 16.85 -9.08
CA PHE A 201 5.27 15.95 -8.74
C PHE A 201 4.79 14.49 -8.68
N GLU A 202 3.68 14.19 -8.00
CA GLU A 202 3.12 12.82 -7.97
C GLU A 202 2.81 12.31 -9.38
N CYS A 203 2.24 13.13 -10.26
CA CYS A 203 2.00 12.75 -11.65
C CYS A 203 3.28 12.39 -12.39
N TYR A 204 4.35 13.17 -12.24
CA TYR A 204 5.65 12.79 -12.81
C TYR A 204 6.19 11.50 -12.23
N ASP A 205 6.02 11.29 -10.92
CA ASP A 205 6.46 10.09 -10.22
C ASP A 205 5.82 8.82 -10.80
N GLY A 206 4.48 8.78 -10.89
CA GLY A 206 3.78 7.63 -11.48
C GLY A 206 4.06 7.45 -12.98
N LEU A 207 4.26 8.54 -13.72
CA LEU A 207 4.65 8.47 -15.13
C LEU A 207 6.02 7.80 -15.29
N PHE A 208 7.03 8.21 -14.52
CA PHE A 208 8.36 7.60 -14.59
C PHE A 208 8.38 6.18 -14.02
N MET A 209 7.56 5.89 -13.00
CA MET A 209 7.35 4.52 -12.51
C MET A 209 6.87 3.62 -13.65
N GLU A 210 5.79 4.00 -14.34
CA GLU A 210 5.25 3.25 -15.47
C GLU A 210 6.26 3.16 -16.61
N HIS A 211 6.98 4.24 -16.91
CA HIS A 211 8.00 4.23 -17.95
C HIS A 211 9.13 3.24 -17.64
N ASN A 212 9.58 3.18 -16.39
CA ASN A 212 10.68 2.32 -15.99
C ASN A 212 10.25 0.84 -15.97
N GLN A 213 9.02 0.56 -15.53
CA GLN A 213 8.54 -0.80 -15.30
C GLN A 213 7.78 -1.41 -16.48
N LYS A 214 7.12 -0.58 -17.29
CA LYS A 214 6.29 -0.94 -18.44
C LYS A 214 5.16 -1.92 -18.11
N LEU A 215 4.65 -1.94 -16.87
CA LEU A 215 3.64 -2.93 -16.46
C LEU A 215 2.34 -2.73 -17.24
N ALA A 216 1.76 -1.53 -17.18
CA ALA A 216 0.56 -1.20 -17.94
C ALA A 216 0.83 -1.22 -19.45
N LEU A 217 1.96 -0.68 -19.89
CA LEU A 217 2.31 -0.66 -21.32
C LEU A 217 2.40 -2.08 -21.91
N ALA A 218 2.89 -3.05 -21.14
CA ALA A 218 2.93 -4.46 -21.53
C ALA A 218 1.58 -5.15 -21.47
N ASP A 219 0.79 -4.90 -20.42
CA ASP A 219 -0.58 -5.41 -20.31
C ASP A 219 -1.45 -4.95 -21.50
N HIS A 220 -1.17 -3.76 -22.06
CA HIS A 220 -1.83 -3.21 -23.25
C HIS A 220 -1.14 -3.49 -24.59
N GLY A 221 -0.06 -4.26 -24.61
CA GLY A 221 0.64 -4.64 -25.83
C GLY A 221 1.32 -3.47 -26.58
N MET A 222 1.57 -2.35 -25.89
CA MET A 222 2.24 -1.18 -26.43
C MET A 222 3.76 -1.37 -26.42
N GLU A 223 4.31 -1.87 -25.29
CA GLU A 223 5.73 -2.16 -25.12
C GLU A 223 5.91 -3.44 -24.30
N PRO A 224 6.92 -4.29 -24.56
CA PRO A 224 7.15 -5.46 -23.73
C PRO A 224 7.70 -5.09 -22.35
N LEU A 225 7.53 -5.99 -21.37
CA LEU A 225 8.22 -5.88 -20.09
C LEU A 225 9.74 -5.80 -20.29
N PRO A 226 10.44 -4.88 -19.61
CA PRO A 226 11.87 -4.71 -19.77
C PRO A 226 12.62 -5.86 -19.11
N ASN A 227 13.75 -6.24 -19.71
CA ASN A 227 14.75 -7.04 -19.01
C ASN A 227 15.64 -6.12 -18.18
N ILE A 228 15.53 -6.20 -16.85
CA ILE A 228 16.27 -5.34 -15.93
C ILE A 228 17.75 -5.72 -15.96
N THR A 229 18.53 -4.92 -16.67
CA THR A 229 19.97 -5.12 -16.91
C THR A 229 20.72 -3.82 -16.64
N PRO A 230 22.05 -3.86 -16.38
CA PRO A 230 22.84 -2.64 -16.25
C PRO A 230 22.70 -1.70 -17.46
N GLN A 231 22.60 -2.25 -18.68
CA GLN A 231 22.40 -1.45 -19.89
C GLN A 231 21.06 -0.72 -19.90
N TYR A 232 19.98 -1.38 -19.46
CA TYR A 232 18.66 -0.75 -19.33
C TYR A 232 18.71 0.40 -18.32
N LEU A 233 19.35 0.18 -17.16
CA LEU A 233 19.50 1.23 -16.16
C LEU A 233 20.33 2.42 -16.67
N GLU A 234 21.39 2.20 -17.44
CA GLU A 234 22.14 3.31 -18.05
C GLU A 234 21.29 4.12 -19.05
N GLN A 235 20.38 3.47 -19.77
CA GLN A 235 19.41 4.17 -20.64
C GLN A 235 18.46 5.03 -19.81
N LEU A 236 17.90 4.50 -18.72
CA LEU A 236 17.04 5.25 -17.80
C LEU A 236 17.80 6.42 -17.14
N ARG A 237 19.06 6.22 -16.73
CA ARG A 237 19.90 7.29 -16.20
C ARG A 237 20.13 8.40 -17.22
N ALA A 238 20.48 8.05 -18.46
CA ALA A 238 20.62 9.02 -19.53
C ALA A 238 19.30 9.78 -19.79
N HIS A 239 18.16 9.10 -19.63
CA HIS A 239 16.86 9.72 -19.69
C HIS A 239 16.63 10.72 -18.54
N CYS A 240 16.89 10.35 -17.29
CA CYS A 240 16.75 11.25 -16.14
C CYS A 240 17.67 12.47 -16.24
N LEU A 241 18.90 12.30 -16.75
CA LEU A 241 19.84 13.40 -16.98
C LEU A 241 19.37 14.42 -18.03
N SER A 242 18.37 14.07 -18.85
CA SER A 242 17.78 14.99 -19.84
C SER A 242 16.73 15.94 -19.25
N TYR A 243 16.37 15.76 -17.98
CA TYR A 243 15.36 16.58 -17.29
C TYR A 243 15.97 17.42 -16.16
N ASP A 244 15.25 18.48 -15.81
CA ASP A 244 15.54 19.37 -14.68
C ASP A 244 14.34 19.47 -13.71
N GLY A 245 14.56 20.16 -12.60
CA GLY A 245 13.52 20.46 -11.61
C GLY A 245 12.77 19.22 -11.09
N GLN A 246 11.45 19.35 -10.97
CA GLN A 246 10.59 18.26 -10.46
C GLN A 246 10.61 17.01 -11.34
N LYS A 247 10.78 17.15 -12.67
CA LYS A 247 10.84 16.00 -13.58
C LYS A 247 12.09 15.16 -13.33
N SER A 248 13.24 15.82 -13.14
CA SER A 248 14.49 15.12 -12.80
C SER A 248 14.38 14.42 -11.44
N LEU A 249 13.82 15.11 -10.44
CA LEU A 249 13.59 14.54 -9.10
C LEU A 249 12.71 13.28 -9.14
N ALA A 250 11.57 13.33 -9.86
CA ALA A 250 10.67 12.19 -10.01
C ALA A 250 11.34 11.03 -10.79
N CYS A 251 12.06 11.33 -11.87
CA CYS A 251 12.77 10.30 -12.63
C CYS A 251 13.82 9.59 -11.77
N TRP A 252 14.64 10.35 -11.02
CA TRP A 252 15.62 9.78 -10.10
C TRP A 252 14.98 9.06 -8.91
N GLN A 253 13.82 9.49 -8.43
CA GLN A 253 13.05 8.75 -7.41
C GLN A 253 12.78 7.32 -7.88
N GLU A 254 12.27 7.18 -9.10
CA GLU A 254 11.85 5.88 -9.66
C GLU A 254 13.00 5.01 -10.19
N MET A 255 14.23 5.52 -10.21
CA MET A 255 15.42 4.68 -10.41
C MET A 255 15.63 3.69 -9.25
N ALA A 256 15.15 4.02 -8.05
CA ALA A 256 15.38 3.22 -6.86
C ALA A 256 14.82 1.80 -6.96
N GLU A 257 13.62 1.65 -7.53
CA GLU A 257 13.03 0.34 -7.74
C GLU A 257 13.79 -0.47 -8.79
N MET A 258 14.35 0.20 -9.80
CA MET A 258 15.15 -0.46 -10.85
C MET A 258 16.48 -0.96 -10.27
N TYR A 259 17.12 -0.16 -9.41
CA TYR A 259 18.28 -0.61 -8.65
C TYR A 259 17.94 -1.77 -7.72
N ALA A 260 16.81 -1.71 -7.00
CA ALA A 260 16.40 -2.77 -6.10
C ALA A 260 16.19 -4.10 -6.85
N LYS A 261 15.49 -4.09 -7.99
CA LYS A 261 15.29 -5.27 -8.84
C LYS A 261 16.61 -5.82 -9.39
N LEU A 262 17.52 -4.96 -9.87
CA LEU A 262 18.81 -5.38 -10.40
C LEU A 262 19.72 -6.01 -9.32
N TYR A 263 19.68 -5.48 -8.10
CA TYR A 263 20.59 -5.86 -7.02
C TYR A 263 19.93 -6.75 -5.96
N GLU A 264 18.85 -7.43 -6.31
CA GLU A 264 18.14 -8.38 -5.43
C GLU A 264 17.79 -7.77 -4.06
N TYR A 265 17.38 -6.50 -4.07
CA TYR A 265 16.97 -5.73 -2.91
C TYR A 265 18.07 -5.62 -1.83
N ASP A 266 19.35 -5.55 -2.24
CA ASP A 266 20.46 -5.19 -1.35
C ASP A 266 20.46 -3.68 -1.05
N PRO A 267 20.19 -3.25 0.20
CA PRO A 267 20.04 -1.83 0.52
C PRO A 267 21.32 -1.02 0.30
N ILE A 268 22.50 -1.62 0.51
CA ILE A 268 23.77 -0.91 0.32
C ILE A 268 24.02 -0.67 -1.16
N LYS A 269 23.74 -1.66 -2.02
CA LYS A 269 23.87 -1.47 -3.46
C LYS A 269 22.85 -0.47 -4.00
N VAL A 270 21.62 -0.47 -3.49
CA VAL A 270 20.60 0.54 -3.84
C VAL A 270 21.08 1.94 -3.44
N PHE A 271 21.61 2.09 -2.23
CA PHE A 271 22.19 3.34 -1.75
C PHE A 271 23.32 3.83 -2.67
N GLU A 272 24.32 2.99 -2.90
CA GLU A 272 25.50 3.33 -3.71
C GLU A 272 25.11 3.82 -5.11
N ASN A 273 24.09 3.19 -5.72
CA ASN A 273 23.62 3.56 -7.05
C ASN A 273 22.73 4.81 -7.05
N CYS A 274 21.83 4.95 -6.08
CA CYS A 274 21.06 6.20 -5.91
C CYS A 274 22.00 7.40 -5.66
N TYR A 275 23.10 7.21 -4.95
CA TYR A 275 24.06 8.26 -4.66
C TYR A 275 24.95 8.67 -5.85
N THR A 276 24.75 8.06 -7.02
CA THR A 276 25.31 8.53 -8.28
C THR A 276 24.50 9.65 -8.95
N ALA A 277 23.31 9.97 -8.42
CA ALA A 277 22.49 11.05 -8.96
C ALA A 277 23.19 12.43 -8.84
N PRO A 278 22.91 13.38 -9.76
CA PRO A 278 23.67 14.63 -9.87
C PRO A 278 23.64 15.49 -8.61
N THR A 279 22.47 15.67 -8.00
CA THR A 279 22.25 16.57 -6.86
C THR A 279 21.96 15.82 -5.57
N ASP A 280 22.26 16.44 -4.43
CA ASP A 280 21.96 15.83 -3.12
C ASP A 280 20.47 15.55 -2.91
N GLN A 281 19.59 16.34 -3.52
CA GLN A 281 18.14 16.12 -3.44
C GLN A 281 17.72 14.87 -4.22
N GLU A 282 18.25 14.69 -5.44
CA GLU A 282 17.99 13.49 -6.26
C GLU A 282 18.55 12.22 -5.60
N ARG A 283 19.74 12.30 -4.99
CA ARG A 283 20.33 11.16 -4.25
C ARG A 283 19.44 10.73 -3.10
N LYS A 284 18.97 11.70 -2.31
CA LYS A 284 18.09 11.45 -1.16
C LYS A 284 16.76 10.88 -1.63
N ILE A 285 16.09 11.52 -2.58
CA ILE A 285 14.74 11.08 -2.99
C ILE A 285 14.75 9.69 -3.61
N CYS A 286 15.77 9.37 -4.43
CA CYS A 286 16.03 8.02 -4.92
C CYS A 286 16.16 7.04 -3.75
N TYR A 287 17.07 7.29 -2.80
CA TYR A 287 17.27 6.33 -1.73
C TYR A 287 16.08 6.23 -0.77
N PHE A 288 15.33 7.30 -0.54
CA PHE A 288 14.09 7.25 0.24
C PHE A 288 13.01 6.38 -0.42
N LYS A 289 12.88 6.40 -1.75
CA LYS A 289 12.08 5.40 -2.47
C LYS A 289 12.68 3.99 -2.32
N GLY A 290 14.01 3.89 -2.36
CA GLY A 290 14.77 2.66 -2.09
C GLY A 290 14.45 2.01 -0.75
N ILE A 291 14.28 2.83 0.30
CA ILE A 291 13.87 2.40 1.65
C ILE A 291 12.48 1.74 1.59
N VAL A 292 11.53 2.34 0.89
CA VAL A 292 10.16 1.80 0.73
C VAL A 292 10.21 0.42 0.07
N VAL A 293 10.79 0.33 -1.13
CA VAL A 293 10.80 -0.93 -1.92
C VAL A 293 11.62 -2.03 -1.25
N THR A 294 12.71 -1.70 -0.56
CA THR A 294 13.55 -2.69 0.11
C THR A 294 12.93 -3.16 1.42
N SER A 295 12.25 -2.28 2.16
CA SER A 295 11.63 -2.65 3.44
C SER A 295 10.46 -3.62 3.24
N ILE A 296 9.66 -3.44 2.19
CA ILE A 296 8.47 -4.26 1.99
C ILE A 296 8.75 -5.66 1.45
N TYR A 297 9.88 -5.81 0.74
CA TYR A 297 10.28 -7.06 0.13
C TYR A 297 10.34 -8.24 1.14
N ALA A 298 9.88 -9.41 0.70
CA ALA A 298 9.63 -10.57 1.55
C ALA A 298 10.87 -11.11 2.30
N LEU A 299 12.10 -10.83 1.81
CA LEU A 299 13.34 -11.26 2.47
C LEU A 299 13.85 -10.28 3.54
N SER A 300 13.15 -9.18 3.78
CA SER A 300 13.56 -8.13 4.71
C SER A 300 13.05 -8.33 6.14
N ASP A 301 12.80 -9.58 6.58
CA ASP A 301 12.23 -9.87 7.91
C ASP A 301 13.27 -10.08 9.02
N THR A 302 14.56 -10.14 8.68
CA THR A 302 15.59 -10.29 9.70
C THR A 302 15.97 -8.93 10.29
N PRO A 303 16.29 -8.85 11.59
CA PRO A 303 16.79 -7.62 12.21
C PRO A 303 17.96 -7.01 11.42
N ASP A 304 18.92 -7.84 11.01
CA ASP A 304 20.10 -7.38 10.26
C ASP A 304 19.72 -6.73 8.94
N ARG A 305 18.76 -7.30 8.20
CA ARG A 305 18.28 -6.72 6.95
C ARG A 305 17.57 -5.38 7.19
N LEU A 306 16.65 -5.31 8.15
CA LEU A 306 15.94 -4.08 8.49
C LEU A 306 16.89 -2.95 8.91
N LEU A 307 17.86 -3.26 9.77
CA LEU A 307 18.86 -2.29 10.20
C LEU A 307 19.80 -1.86 9.07
N SER A 308 20.12 -2.76 8.14
CA SER A 308 21.01 -2.45 7.02
C SER A 308 20.45 -1.40 6.06
N ILE A 309 19.11 -1.24 6.00
CA ILE A 309 18.45 -0.22 5.18
C ILE A 309 18.84 1.20 5.63
N CYS A 310 18.90 1.46 6.94
CA CYS A 310 19.25 2.79 7.46
C CYS A 310 20.74 2.95 7.79
N LYS A 311 21.54 1.88 7.66
CA LYS A 311 22.98 1.88 7.93
C LYS A 311 23.76 3.00 7.21
N PRO A 312 23.48 3.35 5.94
CA PRO A 312 24.17 4.46 5.27
C PRO A 312 24.04 5.81 5.99
N TYR A 313 23.05 5.96 6.87
CA TYR A 313 22.77 7.17 7.65
C TYR A 313 23.21 7.09 9.11
N ASP A 314 23.97 6.06 9.52
CA ASP A 314 24.34 5.86 10.94
C ASP A 314 25.03 7.08 11.58
N ALA A 315 25.79 7.86 10.79
CA ALA A 315 26.50 9.04 11.24
C ALA A 315 25.65 10.33 11.27
N ASP A 316 24.44 10.32 10.70
CA ASP A 316 23.50 11.44 10.68
C ASP A 316 22.21 11.04 11.38
N GLU A 317 22.12 11.34 12.68
CA GLU A 317 20.96 11.02 13.53
C GLU A 317 19.64 11.54 12.95
N GLY A 318 19.63 12.71 12.30
CA GLY A 318 18.43 13.30 11.73
C GLY A 318 17.92 12.49 10.55
N THR A 319 18.82 12.15 9.61
CA THR A 319 18.48 11.36 8.44
C THR A 319 18.21 9.89 8.80
N TYR A 320 18.92 9.33 9.78
CA TYR A 320 18.64 7.97 10.28
C TYR A 320 17.24 7.88 10.88
N LYS A 321 16.85 8.86 11.72
CA LYS A 321 15.50 8.94 12.28
C LYS A 321 14.46 8.95 11.14
N MET A 322 14.62 9.84 10.17
CA MET A 322 13.73 9.91 9.01
C MET A 322 13.67 8.57 8.25
N CYS A 323 14.79 7.89 8.05
CA CYS A 323 14.82 6.57 7.42
C CYS A 323 13.98 5.54 8.19
N THR A 324 14.13 5.45 9.51
CA THR A 324 13.32 4.53 10.32
C THR A 324 11.84 4.88 10.32
N GLU A 325 11.49 6.17 10.30
CA GLU A 325 10.10 6.62 10.17
C GLU A 325 9.49 6.19 8.84
N TYR A 326 10.25 6.27 7.74
CA TYR A 326 9.81 5.80 6.42
C TYR A 326 9.59 4.28 6.38
N ILE A 327 10.45 3.49 7.03
CA ILE A 327 10.24 2.03 7.14
C ILE A 327 8.94 1.74 7.89
N ILE A 328 8.73 2.39 9.03
CA ILE A 328 7.52 2.20 9.85
C ILE A 328 6.27 2.62 9.06
N ALA A 329 6.29 3.80 8.44
CA ALA A 329 5.18 4.28 7.62
C ALA A 329 4.89 3.32 6.45
N THR A 330 5.93 2.79 5.80
CA THR A 330 5.77 1.79 4.73
C THR A 330 5.06 0.54 5.23
N PHE A 331 5.47 -0.01 6.38
CA PHE A 331 4.77 -1.16 6.96
C PHE A 331 3.29 -0.88 7.20
N MET A 332 2.98 0.29 7.76
CA MET A 332 1.62 0.69 8.12
C MET A 332 0.74 0.97 6.88
N HIS A 333 1.31 1.50 5.80
CA HIS A 333 0.59 1.74 4.53
C HIS A 333 0.45 0.49 3.64
N TYR A 334 1.04 -0.63 4.03
CA TYR A 334 0.81 -1.91 3.36
C TYR A 334 -0.09 -2.83 4.18
N SER A 335 0.11 -2.92 5.49
CA SER A 335 -0.75 -3.67 6.39
C SER A 335 -0.43 -3.38 7.86
N SER A 336 -1.46 -3.18 8.69
CA SER A 336 -1.30 -3.15 10.15
C SER A 336 -0.68 -4.45 10.71
N LYS A 337 -0.83 -5.57 9.99
CA LYS A 337 -0.19 -6.85 10.33
C LYS A 337 1.33 -6.83 10.23
N TYR A 338 1.94 -5.80 9.64
CA TYR A 338 3.39 -5.63 9.65
C TYR A 338 3.92 -4.96 10.91
N THR A 339 3.07 -4.73 11.91
CA THR A 339 3.49 -4.28 13.26
C THR A 339 4.64 -5.11 13.83
N PRO A 340 4.66 -6.46 13.77
CA PRO A 340 5.79 -7.24 14.28
C PRO A 340 7.12 -6.90 13.59
N ARG A 341 7.11 -6.53 12.30
CA ARG A 341 8.33 -6.11 11.58
C ARG A 341 8.84 -4.76 12.11
N ALA A 342 7.92 -3.82 12.35
CA ALA A 342 8.25 -2.54 12.98
C ALA A 342 8.77 -2.73 14.42
N VAL A 343 8.15 -3.63 15.20
CA VAL A 343 8.62 -4.00 16.54
C VAL A 343 10.03 -4.60 16.48
N THR A 344 10.29 -5.49 15.52
CA THR A 344 11.63 -6.06 15.30
C THR A 344 12.64 -4.96 15.00
N LEU A 345 12.35 -4.02 14.09
CA LEU A 345 13.20 -2.86 13.83
C LEU A 345 13.48 -2.08 15.12
N CYS A 346 12.43 -1.61 15.81
CA CYS A 346 12.57 -0.76 16.98
C CYS A 346 13.23 -1.45 18.17
N THR A 347 13.11 -2.78 18.28
CA THR A 347 13.80 -3.54 19.33
C THR A 347 15.32 -3.54 19.11
N HIS A 348 15.76 -3.59 17.86
CA HIS A 348 17.18 -3.77 17.50
C HIS A 348 17.92 -2.48 17.14
N VAL A 349 17.24 -1.32 17.04
CA VAL A 349 17.95 -0.03 17.03
C VAL A 349 18.67 0.20 18.36
N THR A 350 19.62 1.14 18.36
CA THR A 350 20.38 1.51 19.56
C THR A 350 19.47 2.00 20.68
N ASP A 351 19.91 1.87 21.93
CA ASP A 351 19.15 2.30 23.12
C ASP A 351 18.70 3.76 23.03
N ALA A 352 19.54 4.63 22.47
CA ALA A 352 19.27 6.05 22.28
C ALA A 352 18.12 6.32 21.27
N ARG A 353 17.90 5.42 20.31
CA ARG A 353 16.90 5.56 19.23
C ARG A 353 15.61 4.79 19.50
N ARG A 354 15.62 3.87 20.46
CA ARG A 354 14.52 2.92 20.70
C ARG A 354 13.20 3.61 21.07
N GLN A 355 13.25 4.60 21.96
CA GLN A 355 12.04 5.29 22.43
C GLN A 355 11.33 6.05 21.30
N SER A 356 12.09 6.81 20.49
CA SER A 356 11.52 7.55 19.36
C SER A 356 10.99 6.62 18.28
N CYS A 357 11.65 5.49 18.03
CA CYS A 357 11.18 4.47 17.08
C CYS A 357 9.80 3.92 17.49
N PHE A 358 9.65 3.48 18.75
CA PHE A 358 8.35 2.98 19.24
C PHE A 358 7.27 4.07 19.29
N HIS A 359 7.65 5.32 19.55
CA HIS A 359 6.71 6.44 19.51
C HIS A 359 6.16 6.66 18.09
N GLU A 360 7.01 6.62 17.05
CA GLU A 360 6.53 6.72 15.67
C GLU A 360 5.63 5.53 15.30
N LEU A 361 6.01 4.30 15.69
CA LEU A 361 5.16 3.13 15.47
C LEU A 361 3.76 3.32 16.04
N GLY A 362 3.65 3.76 17.31
CA GLY A 362 2.34 3.97 17.91
C GLY A 362 1.54 5.10 17.30
N LYS A 363 2.20 6.17 16.85
CA LYS A 363 1.55 7.26 16.11
C LYS A 363 0.95 6.75 14.80
N GLN A 364 1.70 5.98 14.02
CA GLN A 364 1.22 5.41 12.76
C GLN A 364 0.08 4.41 13.01
N LEU A 365 0.23 3.52 14.00
CA LEU A 365 -0.82 2.58 14.38
C LEU A 365 -2.10 3.26 14.85
N GLN A 366 -2.00 4.36 15.60
CA GLN A 366 -3.18 5.12 16.02
C GLN A 366 -3.93 5.72 14.83
N SER A 367 -3.20 6.10 13.76
CA SER A 367 -3.80 6.65 12.55
C SER A 367 -4.57 5.62 11.74
N ILE A 368 -4.07 4.38 11.66
CA ILE A 368 -4.66 3.34 10.80
C ILE A 368 -5.53 2.31 11.54
N VAL A 369 -5.31 2.12 12.85
CA VAL A 369 -6.08 1.21 13.72
C VAL A 369 -6.74 2.02 14.83
N PRO A 370 -7.98 2.50 14.65
CA PRO A 370 -8.64 3.35 15.64
C PRO A 370 -8.90 2.65 16.99
N GLN A 371 -9.17 1.34 16.95
CA GLN A 371 -9.51 0.56 18.14
C GLN A 371 -8.27 0.25 18.97
N ARG A 372 -8.22 0.79 20.20
CA ARG A 372 -7.11 0.56 21.13
C ARG A 372 -6.88 -0.92 21.45
N ALA A 373 -7.94 -1.69 21.66
CA ALA A 373 -7.82 -3.11 21.97
C ALA A 373 -7.11 -3.91 20.86
N GLU A 374 -7.32 -3.51 19.60
CA GLU A 374 -6.63 -4.11 18.47
C GLU A 374 -5.14 -3.73 18.45
N ARG A 375 -4.81 -2.45 18.70
CA ARG A 375 -3.42 -2.00 18.87
C ARG A 375 -2.71 -2.72 20.03
N GLU A 376 -3.40 -2.96 21.14
CA GLU A 376 -2.87 -3.74 22.26
C GLU A 376 -2.54 -5.18 21.86
N GLY A 377 -3.36 -5.78 20.99
CA GLY A 377 -3.08 -7.09 20.37
C GLY A 377 -1.86 -7.07 19.45
N LEU A 378 -1.73 -6.04 18.62
CA LEU A 378 -0.58 -5.89 17.70
C LEU A 378 0.75 -5.63 18.44
N CYS A 379 0.70 -4.98 19.60
CA CYS A 379 1.85 -4.67 20.44
C CYS A 379 2.12 -5.71 21.54
N VAL A 380 1.55 -6.93 21.44
CA VAL A 380 1.59 -7.92 22.52
C VAL A 380 3.00 -8.42 22.87
N GLU A 381 3.91 -8.44 21.90
CA GLU A 381 5.29 -8.90 22.07
C GLU A 381 6.25 -7.76 22.52
N VAL A 382 5.75 -6.52 22.64
CA VAL A 382 6.57 -5.39 23.06
C VAL A 382 6.79 -5.43 24.58
N SER A 383 8.03 -5.19 25.01
CA SER A 383 8.35 -5.12 26.43
C SER A 383 7.59 -4.01 27.15
N ASP A 384 7.30 -4.21 28.44
CA ASP A 384 6.42 -3.33 29.22
C ASP A 384 6.85 -1.85 29.21
N ASN A 385 8.15 -1.58 29.11
CA ASN A 385 8.70 -0.23 29.07
C ASN A 385 8.36 0.53 27.77
N TYR A 386 8.13 -0.16 26.65
CA TYR A 386 7.85 0.45 25.34
C TYR A 386 6.43 0.16 24.83
N ARG A 387 5.69 -0.77 25.46
CA ARG A 387 4.33 -1.12 25.08
C ARG A 387 3.38 0.09 25.04
N PRO A 388 3.38 1.05 26.00
CA PRO A 388 2.53 2.24 25.90
C PRO A 388 2.82 3.08 24.66
N LEU A 389 4.10 3.19 24.28
CA LEU A 389 4.51 3.92 23.08
C LEU A 389 4.05 3.21 21.82
N CYS A 390 4.20 1.88 21.73
CA CYS A 390 3.69 1.09 20.60
C CYS A 390 2.17 1.21 20.45
N VAL A 391 1.42 1.21 21.56
CA VAL A 391 -0.05 1.32 21.52
C VAL A 391 -0.51 2.74 21.13
N GLY A 392 0.36 3.74 21.22
CA GLY A 392 0.03 5.14 20.91
C GLY A 392 -0.90 5.76 21.95
N THR A 393 -0.50 5.70 23.24
CA THR A 393 -1.25 6.28 24.38
C THR A 393 -0.91 7.73 24.66
#